data_AF-A0A433Q8R5-F1
#
_entry.id   AF-A0A433Q8R5-F1
#
_cell.length_a   1.000
_cell.length_b   1.000
_cell.length_c   1.000
_cell.angle_alpha   90.00
_cell.angle_beta   90.00
_cell.angle_gamma   90.00
#
_symmetry.space_group_name_H-M   'P 1'
#
loop_
_entity.id
_entity.type
_entity.pdbx_description
1 polymer ?
#
loop_
_entity_poly.entity_id
_entity_poly.type
_entity_poly.pdbx_seq_one_letter_code
_entity_poly.pdbx_strand_id
1 'polypeptide(L)'
;MGIILIGAITALFSYAYVEWVKPTFNAGGNYTVVLVLICFLLGIMMATIVANVIDSGVATTFVALAEDPEALRRTKPELYQRIVQTWPQIAVGV
;
A
#
# COMPACT_ATOMS: atom_id res chain seq x y z
N MET A 1 -9.91 3.21 -0.15
CA MET A 1 -10.74 2.41 -1.10
C MET A 1 -9.93 1.69 -2.19
N GLY A 2 -8.72 2.12 -2.55
CA GLY A 2 -7.90 1.44 -3.57
C GLY A 2 -7.54 -0.03 -3.26
N ILE A 3 -7.37 -0.39 -1.98
CA ILE A 3 -7.07 -1.76 -1.55
C ILE A 3 -8.20 -2.74 -1.93
N ILE A 4 -9.47 -2.32 -1.78
CA ILE A 4 -10.63 -3.14 -2.14
C ILE A 4 -10.68 -3.37 -3.65
N LEU A 5 -10.33 -2.33 -4.44
CA LEU A 5 -10.23 -2.45 -5.89
C LEU A 5 -9.16 -3.46 -6.31
N ILE A 6 -7.98 -3.42 -5.67
CA ILE A 6 -6.91 -4.39 -5.92
C ILE A 6 -7.38 -5.82 -5.61
N GLY A 7 -8.05 -6.02 -4.47
CA GLY A 7 -8.67 -7.30 -4.13
C GLY A 7 -9.69 -7.75 -5.18
N ALA A 8 -10.57 -6.86 -5.64
CA ALA A 8 -11.58 -7.18 -6.65
C ALA A 8 -10.94 -7.61 -7.99
N ILE A 9 -9.85 -6.94 -8.40
CA ILE A 9 -9.10 -7.29 -9.60
C ILE A 9 -8.44 -8.67 -9.44
N THR A 10 -7.80 -8.97 -8.31
CA THR A 10 -7.19 -10.31 -8.09
C THR A 10 -8.23 -11.42 -8.03
N ALA A 11 -9.42 -11.13 -7.48
CA ALA A 11 -10.56 -12.04 -7.50
C ALA A 11 -11.07 -12.31 -8.92
N LEU A 12 -11.19 -11.27 -9.75
CA LEU A 12 -11.59 -11.38 -11.16
C LEU A 12 -10.60 -12.24 -11.95
N PHE A 13 -9.30 -12.01 -11.78
CA PHE A 13 -8.27 -12.84 -12.42
C PHE A 13 -8.29 -14.29 -11.96
N SER A 14 -8.55 -14.55 -10.66
CA SER A 14 -8.72 -15.91 -10.13
C SER A 14 -9.91 -16.62 -10.78
N TYR A 15 -11.04 -15.92 -10.94
CA TYR A 15 -12.20 -16.48 -11.62
C TYR A 15 -11.91 -16.78 -13.10
N ALA A 16 -11.29 -15.85 -13.83
CA ALA A 16 -10.89 -16.06 -15.22
C ALA A 16 -9.92 -17.24 -15.38
N TYR A 17 -8.98 -17.41 -14.45
CA TYR A 17 -8.05 -18.53 -14.43
C TYR A 17 -8.78 -19.88 -14.29
N VAL A 18 -9.75 -19.98 -13.38
CA VAL A 18 -10.52 -21.21 -13.17
C VAL A 18 -11.32 -21.59 -14.43
N GLU A 19 -11.94 -20.61 -15.09
CA GLU A 19 -12.77 -20.85 -16.28
C GLU A 19 -11.94 -21.25 -17.52
N TRP A 20 -10.77 -20.64 -17.71
CA TRP A 20 -9.92 -20.93 -18.87
C TRP A 20 -9.10 -22.21 -18.72
N VAL A 21 -8.52 -22.43 -17.54
CA VAL A 21 -7.60 -23.57 -17.32
C VAL A 21 -8.34 -24.84 -16.93
N LYS A 22 -9.55 -24.72 -16.35
CA LYS A 22 -10.39 -25.85 -15.90
C LYS A 22 -9.58 -26.89 -15.13
N PRO A 23 -9.00 -26.50 -13.98
CA PRO A 23 -8.11 -27.37 -13.23
C PRO A 23 -8.81 -28.66 -12.78
N THR A 24 -8.11 -29.79 -12.87
CA THR A 24 -8.65 -31.13 -12.55
C THR A 24 -9.14 -31.26 -11.11
N PHE A 25 -8.55 -30.52 -10.16
CA PHE A 25 -9.00 -30.47 -8.76
C PHE A 25 -10.33 -29.74 -8.58
N ASN A 26 -10.75 -28.92 -9.55
CA ASN A 26 -12.02 -28.18 -9.53
C ASN A 26 -12.98 -28.64 -10.63
N ALA A 27 -12.87 -29.91 -11.06
CA ALA A 27 -13.75 -30.46 -12.11
C ALA A 27 -15.25 -30.36 -11.78
N GLY A 28 -15.62 -30.32 -10.49
CA GLY A 28 -16.99 -30.14 -10.02
C GLY A 28 -17.41 -28.70 -9.68
N GLY A 29 -16.53 -27.70 -9.84
CA GLY A 29 -16.82 -26.29 -9.56
C GLY A 29 -16.99 -25.91 -8.07
N ASN A 30 -16.98 -26.90 -7.16
CA ASN A 30 -17.21 -26.71 -5.72
C ASN A 30 -16.17 -25.80 -5.04
N TYR A 31 -14.96 -25.67 -5.61
CA TYR A 31 -13.89 -24.86 -5.03
C TYR A 31 -13.78 -23.45 -5.61
N THR A 32 -14.54 -23.13 -6.67
CA THR A 32 -14.43 -21.83 -7.37
C THR A 32 -14.63 -20.66 -6.43
N VAL A 33 -15.70 -20.68 -5.61
CA VAL A 33 -16.03 -19.58 -4.69
C VAL A 33 -14.93 -19.39 -3.65
N VAL A 34 -14.42 -20.49 -3.08
CA VAL A 34 -13.36 -20.47 -2.07
C VAL A 34 -12.05 -19.92 -2.64
N LEU A 35 -11.65 -20.36 -3.84
CA LEU A 35 -10.43 -19.90 -4.51
C LEU A 35 -10.48 -18.39 -4.81
N VAL A 36 -11.61 -17.92 -5.32
CA VAL A 36 -11.81 -16.49 -5.63
C VAL A 36 -11.76 -15.66 -4.35
N LEU A 37 -12.39 -16.11 -3.26
CA LEU A 37 -12.36 -15.43 -1.96
C LEU A 37 -10.95 -15.38 -1.36
N ILE A 38 -10.20 -16.48 -1.42
CA ILE A 38 -8.81 -16.51 -0.93
C ILE A 38 -7.94 -15.55 -1.75
N CYS A 39 -8.06 -15.55 -3.08
CA CYS A 39 -7.33 -14.61 -3.95
C CYS A 39 -7.71 -13.14 -3.72
N PHE A 40 -8.98 -12.87 -3.39
CA PHE A 40 -9.43 -11.53 -2.99
C PHE A 40 -8.73 -11.07 -1.70
N LEU A 41 -8.73 -11.92 -0.67
CA LEU A 41 -8.11 -11.63 0.62
C LEU A 41 -6.59 -11.46 0.50
N LEU A 42 -5.92 -12.32 -0.26
CA LEU A 42 -4.48 -12.21 -0.52
C LEU A 42 -4.14 -10.90 -1.25
N GLY A 43 -4.95 -10.48 -2.22
CA GLY A 43 -4.79 -9.20 -2.90
C GLY A 43 -4.88 -8.01 -1.94
N ILE A 44 -5.86 -8.03 -1.03
CA ILE A 44 -6.02 -7.01 0.01
C ILE A 44 -4.82 -6.99 0.96
N MET A 45 -4.39 -8.15 1.45
CA MET A 45 -3.27 -8.27 2.38
C MET A 45 -1.97 -7.70 1.77
N MET A 46 -1.67 -8.06 0.53
CA MET A 46 -0.49 -7.56 -0.18
C MET A 46 -0.50 -6.03 -0.33
N ALA A 47 -1.63 -5.45 -0.74
CA ALA A 47 -1.75 -4.00 -0.87
C ALA A 47 -1.65 -3.28 0.49
N THR A 48 -2.15 -3.91 1.56
CA THR A 48 -2.09 -3.38 2.92
C THR A 48 -0.66 -3.31 3.44
N ILE A 49 0.17 -4.32 3.17
CA ILE A 49 1.59 -4.32 3.55
C ILE A 49 2.31 -3.10 2.95
N VAL A 50 2.10 -2.83 1.66
CA VAL A 50 2.72 -1.67 1.00
C VAL A 50 2.27 -0.36 1.62
N ALA A 51 0.97 -0.20 1.88
CA ALA A 51 0.43 1.00 2.52
C ALA A 51 1.06 1.24 3.91
N ASN A 52 1.18 0.19 4.72
CA ASN A 52 1.78 0.28 6.05
C ASN A 52 3.26 0.70 6.01
N VAL A 53 4.02 0.24 5.00
CA VAL A 53 5.41 0.67 4.81
C VAL A 53 5.49 2.17 4.49
N ILE A 54 4.58 2.67 3.66
CA ILE A 54 4.50 4.10 3.34
C ILE A 54 4.16 4.90 4.61
N ASP A 55 3.14 4.49 5.35
CA ASP A 55 2.73 5.17 6.58
C ASP A 55 3.85 5.21 7.63
N SER A 56 4.57 4.10 7.81
CA SER A 56 5.74 4.05 8.68
C SER A 56 6.86 4.98 8.20
N GLY A 57 7.14 5.02 6.90
CA GLY A 57 8.16 5.90 6.34
C GLY A 57 7.83 7.38 6.51
N VAL A 58 6.55 7.75 6.34
CA VAL A 58 6.06 9.11 6.56
C VAL A 58 6.22 9.50 8.04
N ALA A 59 5.77 8.65 8.97
CA ALA A 59 5.92 8.91 10.40
C ALA A 59 7.40 9.10 10.80
N THR A 60 8.28 8.21 10.36
CA THR A 60 9.72 8.32 10.63
C THR A 60 10.32 9.60 10.06
N THR A 61 9.89 10.03 8.87
CA THR A 61 10.37 11.27 8.24
C THR A 61 9.99 12.49 9.09
N PHE A 62 8.76 12.55 9.62
CA PHE A 62 8.35 13.65 10.49
C PHE A 62 9.03 13.61 11.86
N VAL A 63 9.29 12.42 12.42
CA VAL A 63 10.06 12.30 13.67
C VAL A 63 11.49 12.81 13.49
N ALA A 64 12.18 12.39 12.42
CA ALA A 64 13.53 12.88 12.12
C ALA A 64 13.56 14.39 11.87
N LEU A 65 12.53 14.93 11.21
CA LEU A 65 12.39 16.36 10.96
C LEU A 65 12.14 17.16 12.24
N ALA A 66 11.45 16.58 13.23
CA ALA A 66 11.24 17.18 14.54
C ALA A 66 12.51 17.14 15.40
N GLU A 67 13.37 16.14 15.23
CA GLU A 67 14.64 16.01 15.96
C GLU A 67 15.73 16.97 15.44
N ASP A 68 15.97 17.00 14.13
CA ASP A 68 16.92 17.94 13.50
C ASP A 68 16.41 18.39 12.11
N PRO A 69 15.74 19.56 12.03
CA PRO A 69 15.25 20.07 10.76
C PRO A 69 16.37 20.56 9.83
N GLU A 70 17.56 20.89 10.36
CA GLU A 70 18.68 21.32 9.53
C GLU A 70 19.29 20.17 8.73
N ALA A 71 19.23 18.94 9.24
CA ALA A 71 19.71 17.75 8.52
C ALA A 71 19.02 17.59 7.15
N LEU A 72 17.69 17.76 7.10
CA LEU A 72 16.94 17.69 5.84
C LEU A 72 17.22 18.91 4.96
N ARG A 73 17.34 20.11 5.55
CA ARG A 73 17.70 21.33 4.80
C ARG A 73 19.06 21.22 4.12
N ARG A 74 20.05 20.61 4.77
CA ARG A 74 21.41 20.41 4.22
C ARG A 74 21.45 19.35 3.14
N THR A 75 20.72 18.25 3.31
CA THR A 75 20.76 17.12 2.36
C THR A 75 19.82 17.28 1.17
N LYS A 76 18.63 17.86 1.38
CA LYS A 76 17.58 18.03 0.37
C LYS A 76 16.84 19.38 0.55
N PRO A 77 17.47 20.51 0.21
CA PRO A 77 16.90 21.84 0.43
C PRO A 77 15.57 22.08 -0.31
N GLU A 78 15.43 21.58 -1.54
CA GLU A 78 14.18 21.73 -2.31
C GLU A 78 13.00 21.01 -1.65
N LEU A 79 13.24 19.81 -1.12
CA LEU A 79 12.20 19.03 -0.41
C LEU A 79 11.81 19.74 0.88
N TYR A 80 12.80 20.23 1.64
CA TYR A 80 12.55 21.00 2.85
C TYR A 80 11.70 22.24 2.59
N GLN A 81 11.99 23.02 1.54
CA GLN A 81 11.19 24.19 1.18
C GLN A 81 9.73 23.84 0.88
N ARG A 82 9.47 22.75 0.14
CA ARG A 82 8.09 22.30 -0.13
C ARG A 82 7.35 21.87 1.13
N ILE A 83 8.04 21.21 2.05
CA ILE A 83 7.47 20.80 3.34
C ILE A 83 7.11 22.03 4.17
N VAL A 84 8.01 23.02 4.29
CA VAL A 84 7.76 24.26 5.06
C VAL A 84 6.64 25.11 4.45
N GLN A 85 6.51 25.15 3.12
CA GLN A 85 5.40 25.84 2.45
C GLN A 85 4.04 25.23 2.81
N THR A 86 3.99 23.90 3.00
CA THR A 86 2.75 23.18 3.31
C THR A 86 2.48 23.14 4.82
N TRP A 87 3.53 23.01 5.62
CA TRP A 87 3.48 22.91 7.08
C TRP A 87 4.50 23.86 7.73
N PRO A 88 4.22 25.17 7.79
CA PRO A 88 5.16 26.17 8.29
C PRO A 88 5.52 25.99 9.76
N GLN A 89 4.64 25.34 10.54
CA GLN A 89 4.86 25.00 11.94
C GLN A 89 6.06 24.08 12.20
N ILE A 90 6.54 23.34 11.19
CA ILE A 90 7.67 22.42 11.33
C ILE A 90 9.02 23.15 11.25
N ALA A 91 9.05 24.39 10.76
CA ALA A 91 10.27 25.21 10.71
C ALA A 91 10.66 25.78 12.09
N VAL A 92 9.75 25.75 13.06
CA VAL A 92 10.01 26.15 14.44
C VAL A 92 10.29 24.85 15.19
N GLY A 93 11.57 24.48 15.29
CA GLY A 93 11.98 23.37 16.17
C GLY A 93 11.46 23.62 17.58
N VAL A 94 11.09 22.54 18.28
CA VAL A 94 10.70 22.61 19.70
C VAL A 94 11.89 23.04 20.55
#